data_AF-A0A355EUP5-F1
#
_entry.id   AF-A0A355EUP5-F1
#
_cell.length_a   1.000
_cell.length_b   1.000
_cell.length_c   1.000
_cell.angle_alpha   90.00
_cell.angle_beta   90.00
_cell.angle_gamma   90.00
#
_symmetry.space_group_name_H-M   'P 1'
#
loop_
_entity.id
_entity.type
_entity.pdbx_description
1 polymer ?
#
loop_
_entity_poly.entity_id
_entity_poly.type
_entity_poly.pdbx_seq_one_letter_code
_entity_poly.pdbx_strand_id
1 'polypeptide(L)'
;MASLRQTLGRLAFEEKGAASGKRGDLDELARELALLAGEADGAAAAIRRLERDLELRSLRAPVAGRIGQIAPLRVGSVVAAGEPVALVVPQGEIKALAEFQPAAALGRIAPGQPARVVLQSFPAAQYGELPA
;
A
#
# COMPACT_ATOMS: atom_id res chain seq x y z
N MET A 1 -12.48 -74.46 24.12
CA MET A 1 -11.49 -73.44 24.54
C MET A 1 -10.66 -72.89 23.38
N ALA A 2 -10.23 -73.69 22.39
CA ALA A 2 -9.40 -73.21 21.27
C ALA A 2 -10.12 -72.28 20.26
N SER A 3 -11.40 -72.51 19.95
CA SER A 3 -12.12 -71.71 18.94
C SER A 3 -12.43 -70.28 19.38
N LEU A 4 -12.64 -70.06 20.69
CA LEU A 4 -12.94 -68.72 21.25
C LEU A 4 -11.73 -67.78 21.17
N ARG A 5 -10.52 -68.34 21.26
CA ARG A 5 -9.27 -67.58 21.12
C ARG A 5 -9.03 -67.15 19.68
N GLN A 6 -9.46 -67.99 18.72
CA GLN A 6 -9.32 -67.72 17.29
C GLN A 6 -10.33 -66.66 16.82
N THR A 7 -11.57 -66.68 17.32
CA THR A 7 -12.57 -65.66 17.01
C THR A 7 -12.23 -64.29 17.61
N LEU A 8 -11.70 -64.25 18.85
CA LEU A 8 -11.20 -63.01 19.45
C LEU A 8 -10.02 -62.41 18.68
N GLY A 9 -9.10 -63.26 18.18
CA GLY A 9 -8.00 -62.82 17.33
C GLY A 9 -8.47 -62.21 16.00
N ARG A 10 -9.50 -62.79 15.38
CA ARG A 10 -10.08 -62.28 14.13
C ARG A 10 -10.78 -60.92 14.32
N LEU A 11 -11.61 -60.80 15.36
CA LEU A 11 -12.30 -59.55 15.69
C LEU A 11 -11.32 -58.40 15.98
N ALA A 12 -10.25 -58.67 16.74
CA ALA A 12 -9.24 -57.66 17.04
C ALA A 12 -8.46 -57.20 15.80
N PHE A 13 -8.29 -58.08 14.80
CA PHE A 13 -7.65 -57.74 13.53
C PHE A 13 -8.57 -56.93 12.62
N GLU A 14 -9.85 -57.28 12.56
CA GLU A 14 -10.87 -56.52 11.81
C GLU A 14 -11.06 -55.11 12.38
N GLU A 15 -11.11 -54.94 13.70
CA GLU A 15 -11.19 -53.61 14.33
C GLU A 15 -9.94 -52.76 14.06
N LYS A 16 -8.75 -53.36 14.13
CA LYS A 16 -7.49 -52.67 13.79
C LYS A 16 -7.43 -52.29 12.31
N GLY A 17 -7.89 -53.16 11.42
CA GLY A 17 -7.98 -52.88 9.98
C GLY A 17 -8.95 -51.74 9.69
N ALA A 18 -10.14 -51.76 10.30
CA ALA A 18 -11.13 -50.71 10.17
C ALA A 18 -10.67 -49.36 10.74
N ALA A 19 -9.97 -49.37 11.88
CA ALA A 19 -9.38 -48.17 12.46
C ALA A 19 -8.24 -47.61 11.59
N SER A 20 -7.42 -48.48 11.00
CA SER A 20 -6.35 -48.08 10.09
C SER A 20 -6.87 -47.51 8.78
N GLY A 21 -7.95 -48.08 8.22
CA GLY A 21 -8.61 -47.56 7.02
C GLY A 21 -9.15 -46.15 7.23
N LYS A 22 -9.94 -45.95 8.31
CA LYS A 22 -10.45 -44.62 8.68
C LYS A 22 -9.34 -43.58 8.87
N ARG A 23 -8.19 -44.00 9.40
CA ARG A 23 -7.03 -43.11 9.59
C ARG A 23 -6.41 -42.70 8.24
N GLY A 24 -6.32 -43.63 7.30
CA GLY A 24 -5.90 -43.37 5.93
C GLY A 24 -6.82 -42.38 5.21
N ASP A 25 -8.14 -42.59 5.32
CA ASP A 25 -9.15 -41.70 4.73
C ASP A 25 -9.05 -40.28 5.32
N LEU A 26 -8.86 -40.17 6.64
CA LEU A 26 -8.66 -38.88 7.32
C LEU A 26 -7.38 -38.17 6.85
N ASP A 27 -6.28 -38.91 6.68
CA ASP A 27 -5.02 -38.35 6.21
C ASP A 27 -5.14 -37.89 4.74
N GLU A 28 -5.93 -38.58 3.92
CA GLU A 28 -6.23 -38.18 2.54
C GLU A 28 -7.08 -36.91 2.48
N LEU A 29 -8.20 -36.88 3.22
CA LEU A 29 -9.05 -35.68 3.37
C LEU A 29 -8.26 -34.48 3.90
N ALA A 30 -7.35 -34.69 4.85
CA ALA A 30 -6.50 -33.63 5.39
C ALA A 30 -5.53 -33.06 4.33
N ARG A 31 -4.97 -33.92 3.47
CA ARG A 31 -4.14 -33.47 2.34
C ARG A 31 -4.95 -32.70 1.31
N GLU A 32 -6.15 -33.19 0.98
CA GLU A 32 -7.05 -32.51 0.03
C GLU A 32 -7.47 -31.13 0.55
N LEU A 33 -7.84 -31.03 1.83
CA LEU A 33 -8.13 -29.75 2.49
C LEU A 33 -6.94 -28.79 2.44
N ALA A 34 -5.72 -29.28 2.68
CA ALA A 34 -4.52 -28.45 2.61
C ALA A 34 -4.26 -27.91 1.20
N LEU A 35 -4.50 -28.73 0.16
CA LEU A 35 -4.38 -28.30 -1.24
C LEU A 35 -5.42 -27.23 -1.59
N LEU A 36 -6.70 -27.50 -1.28
CA LEU A 36 -7.79 -26.55 -1.53
C LEU A 36 -7.61 -25.24 -0.77
N ALA A 37 -7.10 -25.28 0.46
CA ALA A 37 -6.75 -24.08 1.22
C ALA A 37 -5.66 -23.26 0.52
N GLY A 38 -4.61 -23.93 0.01
CA GLY A 38 -3.55 -23.27 -0.75
C GLY A 38 -4.07 -22.62 -2.04
N GLU A 39 -4.96 -23.29 -2.77
CA GLU A 39 -5.61 -22.73 -3.96
C GLU A 39 -6.48 -21.51 -3.63
N ALA A 40 -7.27 -21.59 -2.54
CA ALA A 40 -8.08 -20.48 -2.07
C ALA A 40 -7.22 -19.26 -1.67
N ASP A 41 -6.12 -19.48 -0.96
CA ASP A 41 -5.18 -18.42 -0.58
C ASP A 41 -4.53 -17.76 -1.81
N GLY A 42 -4.15 -18.58 -2.80
CA GLY A 42 -3.62 -18.11 -4.08
C GLY A 42 -4.62 -17.25 -4.86
N ALA A 43 -5.87 -17.71 -4.95
CA ALA A 43 -6.96 -16.98 -5.57
C ALA A 43 -7.24 -15.65 -4.84
N ALA A 44 -7.29 -15.67 -3.51
CA ALA A 44 -7.50 -14.48 -2.70
C ALA A 44 -6.37 -13.45 -2.88
N ALA A 45 -5.11 -13.90 -2.97
CA ALA A 45 -3.98 -13.01 -3.25
C ALA A 45 -4.08 -12.39 -4.66
N ALA A 46 -4.54 -13.15 -5.66
CA ALA A 46 -4.76 -12.63 -7.00
C ALA A 46 -5.88 -11.57 -7.03
N ILE A 47 -6.98 -11.80 -6.30
CA ILE A 47 -8.07 -10.83 -6.16
C ILE A 47 -7.55 -9.53 -5.55
N ARG A 48 -6.85 -9.60 -4.40
CA ARG A 48 -6.29 -8.40 -3.74
C ARG A 48 -5.36 -7.59 -4.65
N ARG A 49 -4.58 -8.26 -5.51
CA ARG A 49 -3.72 -7.59 -6.50
C ARG A 49 -4.55 -6.86 -7.54
N LEU A 50 -5.57 -7.52 -8.11
CA LEU A 50 -6.44 -6.91 -9.13
C LEU A 50 -7.28 -5.76 -8.58
N GLU A 51 -7.74 -5.86 -7.33
CA GLU A 51 -8.44 -4.78 -6.63
C GLU A 51 -7.55 -3.54 -6.48
N ARG A 52 -6.30 -3.72 -6.06
CA ARG A 52 -5.31 -2.63 -6.00
C ARG A 52 -5.07 -2.02 -7.38
N ASP A 53 -4.93 -2.84 -8.41
CA ASP A 53 -4.74 -2.36 -9.79
C ASP A 53 -5.95 -1.56 -10.29
N LEU A 54 -7.17 -1.89 -9.84
CA LEU A 54 -8.38 -1.14 -10.15
C LEU A 54 -8.42 0.19 -9.39
N GLU A 55 -8.07 0.20 -8.11
CA GLU A 55 -7.99 1.42 -7.29
C GLU A 55 -7.01 2.44 -7.88
N LEU A 56 -5.85 1.98 -8.37
CA LEU A 56 -4.85 2.83 -9.00
C LEU A 56 -5.29 3.48 -10.32
N ARG A 57 -6.38 3.02 -10.94
CA ARG A 57 -6.98 3.66 -12.13
C ARG A 57 -7.80 4.90 -11.77
N SER A 58 -8.15 5.09 -10.50
CA SER A 58 -8.79 6.30 -9.99
C SER A 58 -7.77 7.15 -9.26
N LEU A 59 -7.26 8.18 -9.94
CA LEU A 59 -6.30 9.10 -9.34
C LEU A 59 -7.00 10.02 -8.34
N ARG A 60 -6.54 9.99 -7.10
CA ARG A 60 -7.01 10.85 -6.00
C ARG A 60 -5.88 11.76 -5.53
N ALA A 61 -6.22 12.95 -5.09
CA ALA A 61 -5.25 13.87 -4.50
C ALA A 61 -4.70 13.26 -3.18
N PRO A 62 -3.37 13.21 -2.98
CA PRO A 62 -2.78 12.63 -1.76
C PRO A 62 -3.01 13.51 -0.52
N VAL A 63 -3.29 14.81 -0.72
CA VAL A 63 -3.49 15.81 0.33
C VAL A 63 -4.59 16.78 -0.08
N ALA A 64 -5.28 17.36 0.90
CA ALA A 64 -6.21 18.45 0.66
C ALA A 64 -5.45 19.72 0.24
N GLY A 65 -5.93 20.39 -0.81
CA GLY A 65 -5.23 21.54 -1.35
C GLY A 65 -5.90 22.12 -2.59
N ARG A 66 -5.24 23.10 -3.19
CA ARG A 66 -5.63 23.70 -4.47
C ARG A 66 -4.82 23.06 -5.59
N ILE A 67 -5.43 22.87 -6.75
CA ILE A 67 -4.70 22.42 -7.92
C ILE A 67 -3.92 23.61 -8.49
N GLY A 68 -2.60 23.50 -8.54
CA GLY A 68 -1.70 24.52 -9.08
C GLY A 68 -1.48 24.39 -10.57
N GLN A 69 -1.24 23.16 -11.04
CA GLN A 69 -1.02 22.85 -12.46
C GLN A 69 -1.70 21.52 -12.79
N ILE A 70 -2.17 21.38 -14.03
CA ILE A 70 -2.75 20.16 -14.60
C ILE A 70 -2.05 19.91 -15.93
N ALA A 71 -1.61 18.67 -16.17
CA ALA A 71 -1.12 18.25 -17.47
C ALA A 71 -2.26 18.38 -18.50
N PRO A 72 -1.99 18.71 -19.78
CA PRO A 72 -3.01 18.98 -20.81
C PRO A 72 -3.71 17.69 -21.30
N LEU A 73 -4.34 16.99 -20.38
CA LEU A 73 -5.05 15.72 -20.59
C LEU A 73 -6.44 15.99 -21.15
N ARG A 74 -6.86 15.15 -22.09
CA ARG A 74 -8.21 15.15 -22.66
C ARG A 74 -8.80 13.75 -22.52
N VAL A 75 -10.11 13.65 -22.72
CA VAL A 75 -10.77 12.33 -22.78
C VAL A 75 -10.13 11.52 -23.91
N GLY A 76 -9.72 10.28 -23.60
CA GLY A 76 -8.99 9.41 -24.52
C GLY A 76 -7.47 9.59 -24.51
N SER A 77 -6.93 10.52 -23.73
CA SER A 77 -5.48 10.60 -23.49
C SER A 77 -4.98 9.35 -22.76
N VAL A 78 -3.83 8.84 -23.20
CA VAL A 78 -3.12 7.75 -22.52
C VAL A 78 -2.07 8.37 -21.59
N VAL A 79 -2.01 7.88 -20.36
CA VAL A 79 -1.06 8.32 -19.33
C VAL A 79 -0.19 7.14 -18.92
N ALA A 80 1.12 7.33 -18.87
CA ALA A 80 2.04 6.29 -18.43
C ALA A 80 2.10 6.19 -16.89
N ALA A 81 2.46 5.01 -16.38
CA ALA A 81 2.66 4.83 -14.95
C ALA A 81 3.78 5.76 -14.45
N GLY A 82 3.48 6.55 -13.42
CA GLY A 82 4.41 7.53 -12.83
C GLY A 82 4.46 8.88 -13.55
N GLU A 83 3.72 9.07 -14.64
CA GLU A 83 3.63 10.35 -15.32
C GLU A 83 2.87 11.38 -14.46
N PRO A 84 3.40 12.59 -14.25
CA PRO A 84 2.76 13.61 -13.43
C PRO A 84 1.53 14.20 -14.13
N VAL A 85 0.34 14.01 -13.53
CA VAL A 85 -0.93 14.50 -14.10
C VAL A 85 -1.38 15.86 -13.55
N ALA A 86 -1.04 16.16 -12.29
CA ALA A 86 -1.45 17.39 -11.62
C ALA A 86 -0.54 17.68 -10.43
N LEU A 87 -0.39 18.97 -10.10
CA LEU A 87 0.30 19.45 -8.91
C LEU A 87 -0.74 19.99 -7.93
N VAL A 88 -0.74 19.44 -6.71
CA VAL A 88 -1.61 19.90 -5.62
C VAL A 88 -0.78 20.72 -4.63
N VAL A 89 -1.24 21.93 -4.35
CA VAL A 89 -0.66 22.84 -3.35
C VAL A 89 -1.48 22.71 -2.06
N PRO A 90 -0.91 22.17 -0.98
CA PRO A 90 -1.61 22.05 0.30
C PRO A 90 -2.03 23.41 0.86
N GLN A 91 -3.09 23.42 1.67
CA GLN A 91 -3.39 24.58 2.51
C GLN A 91 -2.44 24.61 3.71
N GLY A 92 -1.87 25.76 4.04
CA GLY A 92 -0.95 25.90 5.15
C GLY A 92 -0.12 27.17 5.08
N GLU A 93 0.90 27.23 5.93
CA GLU A 93 1.84 28.34 5.98
C GLU A 93 2.69 28.39 4.72
N ILE A 94 2.77 29.59 4.13
CA ILE A 94 3.63 29.86 2.98
C ILE A 94 5.07 29.93 3.49
N LYS A 95 5.96 29.17 2.84
CA LYS A 95 7.40 29.22 3.12
C LYS A 95 8.12 29.89 1.97
N ALA A 96 9.00 30.83 2.28
CA ALA A 96 9.91 31.41 1.31
C ALA A 96 11.26 30.69 1.41
N LEU A 97 11.78 30.22 0.29
CA LEU A 97 13.15 29.73 0.20
C LEU A 97 13.99 30.79 -0.50
N ALA A 98 15.00 31.29 0.21
CA ALA A 98 16.00 32.19 -0.35
C ALA A 98 17.31 31.43 -0.54
N GLU A 99 17.76 31.33 -1.79
CA GLU A 99 19.03 30.71 -2.14
C GLU A 99 20.13 31.78 -2.20
N PHE A 100 21.14 31.64 -1.34
CA PHE A 100 22.27 32.56 -1.27
C PHE A 100 23.54 31.88 -1.75
N GLN A 101 24.36 32.60 -2.51
CA GLN A 101 25.68 32.12 -2.88
C GLN A 101 26.59 32.03 -1.64
N PRO A 102 27.43 30.98 -1.49
CA PRO A 102 28.25 30.78 -0.30
C PRO A 102 29.10 32.00 0.09
N ALA A 103 29.70 32.68 -0.89
CA ALA A 103 30.51 33.88 -0.65
C ALA A 103 29.73 35.04 0.01
N ALA A 104 28.42 35.09 -0.21
CA ALA A 104 27.54 36.11 0.37
C ALA A 104 27.03 35.70 1.76
N ALA A 105 26.76 34.40 1.96
CA ALA A 105 26.05 33.90 3.14
C ALA A 105 26.95 33.39 4.27
N LEU A 106 28.11 32.81 3.95
CA LEU A 106 28.93 32.09 4.93
C LEU A 106 29.49 33.08 5.97
N GLY A 107 29.15 32.84 7.25
CA GLY A 107 29.49 33.73 8.37
C GLY A 107 28.61 34.97 8.53
N ARG A 108 27.64 35.22 7.63
CA ARG A 108 26.69 36.34 7.73
C ARG A 108 25.27 35.89 8.08
N ILE A 109 24.89 34.70 7.64
CA ILE A 109 23.55 34.13 7.87
C ILE A 109 23.64 33.05 8.95
N ALA A 110 22.71 33.09 9.91
CA ALA A 110 22.61 32.13 11.01
C ALA A 110 21.13 31.76 11.30
N PRO A 111 20.86 30.52 11.78
CA PRO A 111 19.50 30.13 12.17
C PRO A 111 18.89 31.07 13.22
N GLY A 112 17.60 31.40 13.04
CA GLY A 112 16.85 32.28 13.95
C GLY A 112 17.03 33.78 13.71
N GLN A 113 17.83 34.19 12.72
CA GLN A 113 17.89 35.59 12.31
C GLN A 113 16.55 36.03 11.71
N PRO A 114 15.99 37.19 12.13
CA PRO A 114 14.74 37.68 11.58
C PRO A 114 14.92 38.07 10.11
N ALA A 115 13.96 37.70 9.27
CA ALA A 115 13.97 38.03 7.85
C ALA A 115 12.65 38.70 7.44
N ARG A 116 12.72 39.52 6.38
CA ARG A 116 11.55 40.15 5.75
C ARG A 116 11.60 39.83 4.27
N VAL A 117 10.51 39.27 3.74
CA VAL A 117 10.42 38.92 2.33
C VAL A 117 9.49 39.90 1.62
N VAL A 118 10.05 40.61 0.63
CA VAL A 118 9.31 41.56 -0.21
C VAL A 118 9.13 40.98 -1.61
N LEU A 119 7.88 40.86 -2.05
CA LEU A 119 7.53 40.38 -3.38
C LEU A 119 7.59 41.53 -4.39
N GLN A 120 8.58 41.54 -5.28
CA GLN A 120 8.78 42.66 -6.22
C GLN A 120 7.61 42.90 -7.17
N SER A 121 6.84 41.84 -7.49
CA SER A 121 5.69 41.92 -8.41
C SER A 121 4.39 42.43 -7.74
N PHE A 122 4.40 42.68 -6.44
CA PHE A 122 3.24 43.14 -5.68
C PHE A 122 3.62 44.38 -4.84
N PRO A 123 2.95 45.54 -5.02
CA PRO A 123 3.26 46.73 -4.23
C PRO A 123 3.18 46.45 -2.72
N ALA A 124 4.31 46.59 -2.02
CA ALA A 124 4.41 46.30 -0.58
C ALA A 124 3.41 47.13 0.26
N ALA A 125 3.05 48.33 -0.21
CA ALA A 125 2.06 49.19 0.44
C ALA A 125 0.64 48.57 0.47
N GLN A 126 0.34 47.65 -0.46
CA GLN A 126 -0.99 47.04 -0.60
C GLN A 126 -1.04 45.60 -0.10
N TYR A 127 0.06 44.85 -0.24
CA TYR A 127 0.12 43.41 0.06
C TYR A 127 1.01 43.06 1.26
N GLY A 128 1.74 44.03 1.81
CA GLY A 128 2.59 43.86 2.97
C GLY A 128 3.88 43.08 2.68
N GLU A 129 4.61 42.77 3.75
CA GLU A 129 5.79 41.90 3.74
C GLU A 129 5.41 40.55 4.36
N LEU A 130 5.97 39.45 3.85
CA LEU A 130 5.80 38.16 4.51
C LEU A 130 6.79 38.08 5.69
N PRO A 131 6.32 37.91 6.94
CA PRO A 131 7.21 37.65 8.07
C PRO A 131 7.83 36.26 7.90
N ALA A 132 9.15 36.17 8.10
CA ALA A 132 9.93 34.94 7.97
C ALA A 132 10.73 34.65 9.23
#